data_AF-A0A349CWD0-F1
#
_entry.id   AF-A0A349CWD0-F1
#
_cell.length_a   1.000
_cell.length_b   1.000
_cell.length_c   1.000
_cell.angle_alpha   90.00
_cell.angle_beta   90.00
_cell.angle_gamma   90.00
#
_symmetry.space_group_name_H-M   'P 1'
#
loop_
_entity.id
_entity.type
_entity.pdbx_description
1 polymer ?
#
loop_
_entity_poly.entity_id
_entity_poly.type
_entity_poly.pdbx_seq_one_letter_code
_entity_poly.pdbx_strand_id
1 'polypeptide(L)'
;EDMSLIERLRRDQVALEMCPTSNVQTGAVASLAAHPIDELLLLGVPVTVSTDARTVSSTTLSGEYAALRHAFLWTDKTWKSIQAHAARAAFADVP
;
A
#
# COMPACT_ATOMS: atom_id res chain seq x y z
N GLU A 1 0.97 14.75 -6.71
CA GLU A 1 2.26 14.08 -6.56
C GLU A 1 3.30 14.62 -7.54
N ASP A 2 4.60 14.47 -7.23
CA ASP A 2 5.70 14.78 -8.17
C ASP A 2 5.87 13.65 -9.19
N MET A 3 5.53 13.92 -10.44
CA MET A 3 5.53 12.92 -11.51
C MET A 3 6.93 12.40 -11.85
N SER A 4 7.97 13.22 -11.68
CA SER A 4 9.35 12.80 -11.96
C SER A 4 9.81 11.75 -10.95
N LEU A 5 9.40 11.92 -9.69
CA LEU A 5 9.67 10.96 -8.63
C LEU A 5 8.87 9.67 -8.84
N ILE A 6 7.58 9.77 -9.14
CA ILE A 6 6.74 8.59 -9.44
C ILE A 6 7.34 7.76 -10.56
N GLU A 7 7.75 8.41 -11.67
CA GLU A 7 8.34 7.70 -12.80
C GLU A 7 9.64 7.01 -12.41
N ARG A 8 10.47 7.66 -11.58
CA ARG A 8 11.67 7.04 -11.04
C ARG A 8 11.34 5.83 -10.17
N LEU A 9 10.40 5.93 -9.24
CA LEU A 9 10.00 4.83 -8.35
C LEU A 9 9.48 3.64 -9.14
N ARG A 10 8.66 3.91 -10.16
CA ARG A 10 8.15 2.91 -11.10
C ARG A 10 9.29 2.26 -11.88
N ARG A 11 10.18 3.04 -12.49
CA ARG A 11 11.30 2.52 -13.29
C ARG A 11 12.27 1.69 -12.45
N ASP A 12 12.61 2.18 -11.27
CA ASP A 12 13.59 1.54 -10.38
C ASP A 12 12.95 0.42 -9.53
N GLN A 13 11.63 0.18 -9.69
CA GLN A 13 10.83 -0.82 -8.95
C GLN A 13 10.99 -0.69 -7.41
N VAL A 14 11.04 0.54 -6.92
CA VAL A 14 11.12 0.83 -5.49
C VAL A 14 9.75 0.56 -4.86
N ALA A 15 9.68 -0.43 -3.96
CA ALA A 15 8.45 -0.76 -3.26
C ALA A 15 8.16 0.25 -2.15
N LEU A 16 6.94 0.79 -2.14
CA LEU A 16 6.47 1.69 -1.08
C LEU A 16 5.65 0.92 -0.04
N GLU A 17 6.09 0.99 1.21
CA GLU A 17 5.40 0.39 2.35
C GLU A 17 4.27 1.30 2.83
N MET A 18 3.03 0.99 2.42
CA MET A 18 1.88 1.82 2.72
C MET A 18 1.13 1.29 3.96
N CYS A 19 0.67 2.19 4.82
CA CYS A 19 0.03 1.85 6.09
C CYS A 19 -1.32 2.58 6.21
N PRO A 20 -2.36 2.19 5.45
CA PRO A 20 -3.51 3.04 5.15
C PRO A 20 -4.22 3.61 6.38
N THR A 21 -4.54 2.75 7.35
CA THR A 21 -5.21 3.21 8.58
C THR A 21 -4.31 4.14 9.39
N SER A 22 -3.02 3.80 9.54
CA SER A 22 -2.03 4.65 10.24
C SER A 22 -1.86 6.01 9.54
N ASN A 23 -1.79 6.02 8.21
CA ASN A 23 -1.64 7.25 7.41
C ASN A 23 -2.82 8.21 7.60
N VAL A 24 -4.04 7.68 7.75
CA VAL A 24 -5.21 8.51 8.08
C VAL A 24 -5.15 9.02 9.52
N GLN A 25 -4.88 8.14 10.49
CA GLN A 25 -4.85 8.50 11.91
C GLN A 25 -3.74 9.49 12.28
N THR A 26 -2.60 9.43 11.59
CA THR A 26 -1.49 10.37 11.75
C THR A 26 -1.70 11.68 11.01
N GLY A 27 -2.74 11.79 10.17
CA GLY A 27 -3.03 12.97 9.36
C GLY A 27 -2.15 13.12 8.12
N ALA A 28 -1.35 12.11 7.76
CA ALA A 28 -0.58 12.10 6.53
C ALA A 28 -1.49 12.07 5.28
N VAL A 29 -2.66 11.45 5.40
CA VAL A 29 -3.71 11.39 4.38
C VAL A 29 -5.05 11.74 5.01
N ALA A 30 -5.90 12.50 4.30
CA ALA A 30 -7.17 12.98 4.83
C ALA A 30 -8.21 11.87 5.08
N SER A 31 -8.23 10.81 4.25
CA SER A 31 -9.14 9.67 4.39
C SER A 31 -8.65 8.48 3.57
N LEU A 32 -9.22 7.29 3.79
CA LEU A 32 -8.91 6.12 2.96
C LEU A 32 -9.25 6.35 1.49
N ALA A 33 -10.35 7.03 1.17
CA ALA A 33 -10.72 7.31 -0.23
C ALA A 33 -9.76 8.29 -0.93
N ALA A 34 -9.05 9.12 -0.15
CA ALA A 34 -8.03 10.04 -0.65
C ALA A 34 -6.61 9.44 -0.61
N HIS A 35 -6.47 8.16 -0.26
CA HIS A 35 -5.18 7.54 -0.08
C HIS A 35 -4.48 7.28 -1.43
N PRO A 36 -3.21 7.67 -1.60
CA PRO A 36 -2.53 7.61 -2.91
C PRO A 36 -2.19 6.20 -3.37
N ILE A 37 -2.40 5.18 -2.51
CA ILE A 37 -2.03 3.78 -2.79
C ILE A 37 -2.67 3.23 -4.06
N ASP A 38 -3.93 3.58 -4.35
CA ASP A 38 -4.62 3.09 -5.54
C ASP A 38 -4.06 3.73 -6.81
N GLU A 39 -3.86 5.05 -6.80
CA GLU A 39 -3.24 5.78 -7.92
C GLU A 39 -1.81 5.31 -8.18
N LEU A 40 -0.98 5.17 -7.13
CA LEU A 40 0.39 4.67 -7.26
C LEU A 40 0.43 3.26 -7.85
N LEU A 41 -0.48 2.38 -7.42
CA LEU A 41 -0.62 1.04 -7.97
C LEU A 41 -1.03 1.07 -9.46
N LEU A 42 -1.97 1.93 -9.85
CA LEU A 42 -2.39 2.13 -11.24
C LEU A 42 -1.27 2.69 -12.12
N LEU A 43 -0.43 3.55 -11.56
CA LEU A 43 0.78 4.07 -12.22
C LEU A 43 1.92 3.05 -12.27
N GLY A 44 1.72 1.83 -11.73
CA GLY A 44 2.69 0.75 -11.79
C GLY A 44 3.83 0.86 -10.77
N VAL A 45 3.70 1.74 -9.78
CA VAL A 45 4.62 1.78 -8.63
C VAL A 45 4.32 0.56 -7.75
N PRO A 46 5.33 -0.26 -7.39
CA PRO A 46 5.10 -1.36 -6.46
C PRO A 46 4.72 -0.80 -5.08
N VAL A 47 3.55 -1.16 -4.58
CA VAL A 47 3.11 -0.82 -3.23
C VAL A 47 2.82 -2.07 -2.43
N THR A 48 3.11 -2.03 -1.12
CA THR A 48 2.77 -3.08 -0.14
C THR A 48 1.79 -2.52 0.89
N VAL A 49 1.13 -3.40 1.65
CA VAL A 49 0.20 -3.00 2.71
C VAL A 49 0.69 -3.56 4.04
N SER A 50 0.86 -2.67 5.00
CA SER A 50 1.32 -2.95 6.36
C SER A 50 0.37 -2.32 7.38
N THR A 51 0.37 -2.83 8.61
CA THR A 51 -0.46 -2.28 9.69
C THR A 51 0.22 -1.17 10.48
N ASP A 52 1.51 -0.96 10.24
CA ASP A 52 2.38 -0.15 11.11
C ASP A 52 2.26 -0.64 12.57
N ALA A 53 1.79 0.20 13.49
CA ALA A 53 1.58 -0.12 14.89
C ALA A 53 0.14 -0.60 15.21
N ARG A 54 -0.09 -1.92 15.21
CA ARG A 54 -1.42 -2.52 15.48
C ARG A 54 -2.12 -2.07 16.76
N THR A 55 -1.37 -1.81 17.84
CA THR A 55 -1.92 -1.38 19.13
C THR A 55 -2.46 0.05 19.10
N VAL A 56 -1.85 0.91 18.29
CA VAL A 56 -2.28 2.30 18.10
C VAL A 56 -3.39 2.35 17.06
N SER A 57 -3.20 1.65 15.95
CA SER A 57 -4.11 1.72 14.81
C SER A 57 -5.39 0.92 14.96
N SER A 58 -5.49 0.07 15.99
CA SER A 58 -6.63 -0.82 16.25
C SER A 58 -7.08 -1.58 14.99
N THR A 59 -6.12 -2.10 14.23
CA THR A 59 -6.33 -2.75 12.94
C THR A 59 -5.54 -4.05 12.83
N THR A 60 -5.89 -4.87 11.83
CA THR A 60 -5.18 -6.08 11.44
C THR A 60 -4.89 -6.03 9.94
N LEU A 61 -4.01 -6.90 9.44
CA LEU A 61 -3.72 -6.93 8.00
C LEU A 61 -4.98 -7.25 7.16
N SER A 62 -5.85 -8.15 7.66
CA SER A 62 -7.14 -8.42 7.03
C SER A 62 -8.10 -7.23 7.15
N GLY A 63 -8.01 -6.45 8.22
CA GLY A 63 -8.73 -5.18 8.39
C GLY A 63 -8.31 -4.14 7.36
N GLU A 64 -7.01 -3.93 7.14
CA GLU A 64 -6.50 -3.06 6.08
C GLU A 64 -7.00 -3.50 4.71
N TYR A 65 -6.95 -4.81 4.42
CA TYR A 65 -7.48 -5.33 3.16
C TYR A 65 -8.98 -5.04 2.99
N ALA A 66 -9.80 -5.31 4.01
CA ALA A 66 -11.24 -5.05 3.95
C ALA A 66 -11.53 -3.55 3.74
N ALA A 67 -10.79 -2.67 4.42
CA ALA A 67 -10.93 -1.23 4.31
C ALA A 67 -10.57 -0.72 2.90
N LEU A 68 -9.44 -1.16 2.34
CA LEU A 68 -9.01 -0.82 0.98
C LEU A 68 -9.95 -1.39 -0.08
N ARG A 69 -10.43 -2.63 0.10
CA ARG A 69 -11.44 -3.25 -0.77
C ARG A 69 -12.72 -2.44 -0.80
N HIS A 70 -13.17 -1.94 0.34
CA HIS A 70 -14.34 -1.07 0.39
C HIS A 70 -14.08 0.30 -0.25
N ALA A 71 -12.93 0.92 0.03
CA ALA A 71 -12.60 2.27 -0.46
C ALA A 71 -12.36 2.34 -1.97
N PHE A 72 -11.71 1.32 -2.55
CA PHE A 72 -11.21 1.33 -3.92
C PHE A 72 -11.77 0.21 -4.80
N LEU A 73 -12.74 -0.57 -4.30
CA LEU A 73 -13.30 -1.74 -5.00
C LEU A 73 -12.24 -2.77 -5.39
N TRP A 74 -11.18 -2.88 -4.60
CA TRP A 74 -10.10 -3.83 -4.87
C TRP A 74 -10.62 -5.27 -4.92
N THR A 75 -10.08 -6.01 -5.87
CA THR A 75 -10.38 -7.43 -6.03
C THR A 75 -9.30 -8.26 -5.34
N ASP A 76 -9.58 -9.56 -5.15
CA ASP A 76 -8.56 -10.49 -4.68
C ASP A 76 -7.35 -10.56 -5.64
N LYS A 77 -7.53 -10.21 -6.92
CA LYS A 77 -6.42 -10.09 -7.88
C LYS A 77 -5.50 -8.93 -7.50
N THR A 78 -6.08 -7.77 -7.18
CA THR A 78 -5.33 -6.60 -6.71
C THR A 78 -4.56 -6.95 -5.44
N TRP A 79 -5.22 -7.60 -4.47
CA TRP A 79 -4.57 -8.04 -3.24
C TRP A 79 -3.41 -9.03 -3.49
N LYS A 80 -3.59 -10.00 -4.40
CA LYS A 80 -2.50 -10.90 -4.79
C LYS A 80 -1.30 -10.16 -5.40
N SER A 81 -1.53 -9.11 -6.19
CA SER A 81 -0.45 -8.26 -6.73
C SER A 81 0.31 -7.55 -5.61
N ILE A 82 -0.40 -7.00 -4.61
CA ILE A 82 0.21 -6.38 -3.42
C ILE A 82 1.08 -7.38 -2.65
N GLN A 83 0.58 -8.60 -2.42
CA GLN A 83 1.35 -9.64 -1.75
C GLN A 83 2.59 -10.06 -2.58
N ALA A 84 2.47 -10.09 -3.90
CA ALA A 84 3.60 -10.36 -4.79
C ALA A 84 4.64 -9.23 -4.78
N HIS A 85 4.23 -7.97 -4.62
CA HIS A 85 5.17 -6.86 -4.40
C HIS A 85 5.90 -7.02 -3.07
N ALA A 86 5.17 -7.33 -2.00
CA ALA A 86 5.77 -7.56 -0.68
C ALA A 86 6.78 -8.71 -0.68
N ALA A 87 6.44 -9.84 -1.31
CA ALA A 87 7.35 -10.97 -1.44
C ALA A 87 8.63 -10.62 -2.22
N ARG A 88 8.52 -9.84 -3.30
CA ARG A 88 9.68 -9.39 -4.10
C ARG A 88 10.54 -8.35 -3.38
N ALA A 89 9.94 -7.54 -2.53
CA ALA A 89 10.62 -6.49 -1.76
C ALA A 89 11.17 -6.99 -0.42
N ALA A 90 10.82 -8.21 -0.01
CA ALA A 90 11.24 -8.75 1.27
C ALA A 90 12.77 -8.87 1.35
N PHE A 91 13.34 -8.47 2.47
CA PHE A 91 14.76 -8.68 2.79
C PHE A 91 15.06 -10.09 3.32
N ALA A 92 14.14 -11.03 3.09
CA ALA A 92 14.32 -12.43 3.44
C ALA A 92 15.12 -13.13 2.34
N ASP A 93 15.77 -14.24 2.69
CA ASP A 93 16.40 -15.11 1.69
C ASP A 93 15.35 -15.60 0.69
N VAL A 94 15.76 -15.70 -0.57
CA VAL A 94 14.91 -16.28 -1.61
C VAL A 94 14.76 -17.78 -1.28
N PRO A 95 13.51 -18.31 -1.24
CA PRO A 95 13.29 -19.74 -1.07
C PRO A 95 13.96 -20.58 -2.16
#